data_AF-A0A2H5PRT3-F1
#
_entry.id   AF-A0A2H5PRT3-F1
#
_cell.length_a   1.000
_cell.length_b   1.000
_cell.length_c   1.000
_cell.angle_alpha   90.00
_cell.angle_beta   90.00
_cell.angle_gamma   90.00
#
_symmetry.space_group_name_H-M   'P 1'
#
loop_
_entity.id
_entity.type
_entity.pdbx_description
1 polymer ?
#
loop_
_entity_poly.entity_id
_entity_poly.type
_entity_poly.pdbx_seq_one_letter_code
_entity_poly.pdbx_strand_id
1 'polypeptide(L)'
;MVSGQNDSSSECRYFVWIARAGLGNRILSIASAFLYPILTNRVLLINEEPEMANLFCEPFPNATWLLPKDFPFMYRISRFKQNCEKSYGNMIKKNKISASTELLPAHLYLYLCNDYDHHDKLFFCDPDQTILRNIPWLIMKSNLYFLPSLFLMSSFEEELDKLFPDKEMVFHHLGRLPFLSLKSSTETNH
;
A
#
# COMPACT_ATOMS: atom_id res chain seq x y z
N MET A 1 13.11 -20.45 -25.05
CA MET A 1 12.44 -19.62 -26.06
C MET A 1 10.98 -20.02 -26.12
N VAL A 2 10.09 -19.22 -25.55
CA VAL A 2 8.68 -19.18 -25.94
C VAL A 2 8.40 -17.72 -26.21
N SER A 3 8.26 -17.42 -27.50
CA SER A 3 7.72 -16.16 -28.02
C SER A 3 6.21 -16.30 -28.03
N GLY A 4 5.50 -15.27 -27.58
CA GLY A 4 4.06 -15.20 -27.64
C GLY A 4 3.63 -13.79 -27.28
N GLN A 5 3.41 -12.98 -28.32
CA GLN A 5 2.58 -11.77 -28.38
C GLN A 5 2.37 -11.01 -27.07
N ASN A 6 2.93 -9.80 -26.99
CA ASN A 6 2.41 -8.75 -26.10
C ASN A 6 1.01 -8.39 -26.60
N ASP A 7 0.05 -9.22 -26.22
CA ASP A 7 -1.34 -8.81 -26.06
C ASP A 7 -1.33 -7.59 -25.15
N SER A 8 -2.16 -6.59 -25.46
CA SER A 8 -2.42 -5.43 -24.62
C SER A 8 -3.20 -5.83 -23.35
N SER A 9 -2.72 -6.85 -22.66
CA SER A 9 -3.12 -7.23 -21.31
C SER A 9 -2.70 -6.08 -20.41
N SER A 10 -3.66 -5.42 -19.80
CA SER A 10 -3.40 -4.40 -18.77
C SER A 10 -2.42 -4.97 -17.74
N GLU A 11 -1.18 -4.50 -17.74
CA GLU A 11 -0.16 -4.97 -16.79
C GLU A 11 -0.70 -4.81 -15.37
N CYS A 12 -0.74 -5.90 -14.60
CA CYS A 12 -1.20 -5.86 -13.21
C CYS A 12 -0.35 -4.88 -12.41
N ARG A 13 -1.02 -4.05 -11.61
CA ARG A 13 -0.38 -3.10 -10.70
C ARG A 13 -0.54 -3.58 -9.27
N TYR A 14 0.51 -3.39 -8.49
CA TYR A 14 0.63 -3.93 -7.14
C TYR A 14 0.93 -2.83 -6.14
N PHE A 15 0.43 -3.03 -4.93
CA PHE A 15 0.72 -2.23 -3.76
C PHE A 15 1.16 -3.17 -2.64
N VAL A 16 2.44 -3.08 -2.29
CA VAL A 16 3.05 -3.87 -1.23
C VAL A 16 3.08 -3.04 0.04
N TRP A 17 2.39 -3.49 1.09
CA TRP A 17 2.43 -2.87 2.41
C TRP A 17 3.42 -3.58 3.34
N ILE A 18 4.27 -2.79 3.97
CA ILE A 18 5.29 -3.24 4.91
C ILE A 18 5.00 -2.63 6.27
N ALA A 19 4.77 -3.51 7.23
CA ALA A 19 4.50 -3.14 8.61
C ALA A 19 5.67 -2.36 9.24
N ARG A 20 5.33 -1.44 10.15
CA ARG A 20 6.27 -0.81 11.07
C ARG A 20 5.59 -0.56 12.41
N ALA A 21 6.39 -0.52 13.48
CA ALA A 21 5.96 -0.28 14.85
C ALA A 21 5.09 -1.43 15.41
N GLY A 22 4.47 -1.22 16.59
CA GLY A 22 3.71 -2.24 17.30
C GLY A 22 2.33 -2.53 16.69
N LEU A 23 1.67 -3.58 17.20
CA LEU A 23 0.44 -4.16 16.64
C LEU A 23 -0.67 -3.13 16.34
N GLY A 24 -0.96 -2.19 17.26
CA GLY A 24 -1.99 -1.17 17.04
C GLY A 24 -1.72 -0.29 15.79
N ASN A 25 -0.46 0.12 15.59
CA ASN A 25 -0.07 0.87 14.39
C ASN A 25 -0.18 0.01 13.13
N ARG A 26 0.13 -1.30 13.24
CA ARG A 26 -0.01 -2.24 12.13
C ARG A 26 -1.47 -2.40 11.72
N ILE A 27 -2.39 -2.64 12.66
CA ILE A 27 -3.85 -2.75 12.45
C ILE A 27 -4.42 -1.47 11.81
N LEU A 28 -4.01 -0.30 12.31
CA LEU A 28 -4.51 0.97 11.76
C LEU A 28 -3.94 1.25 10.35
N SER A 29 -2.64 1.05 10.16
CA SER A 29 -2.01 1.33 8.86
C SER A 29 -2.41 0.32 7.78
N ILE A 30 -2.65 -0.96 8.13
CA ILE A 30 -3.15 -1.96 7.17
C ILE A 30 -4.58 -1.63 6.73
N ALA A 31 -5.44 -1.08 7.60
CA ALA A 31 -6.77 -0.60 7.21
C ALA A 31 -6.68 0.52 6.17
N SER A 32 -5.74 1.46 6.33
CA SER A 32 -5.49 2.52 5.33
C SER A 32 -4.90 1.94 4.03
N ALA A 33 -4.00 0.96 4.15
CA ALA A 33 -3.39 0.25 3.04
C ALA A 33 -4.35 -0.68 2.30
N PHE A 34 -5.49 -1.05 2.89
CA PHE A 34 -6.54 -1.80 2.23
C PHE A 34 -7.34 -0.94 1.26
N LEU A 35 -7.63 0.31 1.63
CA LEU A 35 -8.44 1.18 0.78
C LEU A 35 -7.64 1.77 -0.39
N TYR A 36 -6.39 2.19 -0.18
CA TYR A 36 -5.62 2.85 -1.23
C TYR A 36 -5.46 2.02 -2.54
N PRO A 37 -5.22 0.70 -2.50
CA PRO A 37 -5.20 -0.16 -3.69
C PRO A 37 -6.53 -0.21 -4.43
N ILE A 38 -7.66 -0.14 -3.72
CA ILE A 38 -9.01 -0.06 -4.32
C ILE A 38 -9.12 1.25 -5.10
N LEU A 39 -8.77 2.38 -4.48
CA LEU A 39 -8.81 3.71 -5.09
C LEU A 39 -7.86 3.88 -6.28
N THR A 40 -6.86 3.00 -6.42
CA THR A 40 -5.83 3.09 -7.46
C THR A 40 -5.80 1.89 -8.40
N ASN A 41 -6.79 1.00 -8.32
CA ASN A 41 -6.89 -0.23 -9.12
C ASN A 41 -5.60 -1.07 -9.06
N ARG A 42 -5.22 -1.47 -7.85
CA ARG A 42 -4.02 -2.28 -7.53
C ARG A 42 -4.38 -3.50 -6.69
N VAL A 43 -3.57 -4.55 -6.84
CA VAL A 43 -3.58 -5.72 -5.96
C VAL A 43 -2.79 -5.38 -4.68
N LEU A 44 -3.40 -5.59 -3.52
CA LEU A 44 -2.73 -5.47 -2.22
C LEU A 44 -1.92 -6.74 -1.91
N LEU A 45 -0.66 -6.56 -1.51
CA LEU A 45 0.17 -7.60 -0.93
C LEU A 45 0.73 -7.11 0.42
N ILE A 46 0.67 -7.95 1.45
CA ILE A 46 1.13 -7.61 2.80
C ILE A 46 2.39 -8.39 3.15
N ASN A 47 3.40 -7.69 3.61
CA ASN A 47 4.57 -8.32 4.22
C ASN A 47 4.25 -8.66 5.68
N GLU A 48 3.80 -9.90 5.92
CA GLU A 48 3.52 -10.42 7.24
C GLU A 48 4.83 -10.75 7.96
N GLU A 49 5.17 -9.96 8.98
CA GLU A 49 6.26 -10.30 9.90
C GLU A 49 5.79 -11.40 10.88
N PRO A 50 6.71 -12.19 11.45
CA PRO A 50 6.36 -13.29 12.35
C PRO A 50 5.43 -12.91 13.51
N GLU A 51 5.50 -11.67 14.01
CA GLU A 51 4.64 -11.19 15.10
C GLU A 51 3.20 -10.89 14.65
N MET A 52 2.94 -10.83 13.34
CA MET A 52 1.59 -10.76 12.77
C MET A 52 1.09 -12.10 12.24
N ALA A 53 1.96 -13.12 12.18
CA ALA A 53 1.59 -14.43 11.68
C ALA A 53 0.36 -14.96 12.40
N ASN A 54 -0.65 -15.35 11.63
CA ASN A 54 -1.92 -15.89 12.13
C ASN A 54 -2.80 -14.89 12.91
N LEU A 55 -2.47 -13.59 12.96
CA LEU A 55 -3.35 -12.61 13.59
C LEU A 55 -4.59 -12.34 12.73
N PHE A 56 -4.43 -12.37 11.41
CA PHE A 56 -5.48 -12.01 10.46
C PHE A 56 -5.93 -13.23 9.66
N CYS A 57 -7.20 -13.19 9.23
CA CYS A 57 -7.75 -14.15 8.28
C CYS A 57 -7.43 -13.75 6.85
N GLU A 58 -7.46 -14.71 5.92
CA GLU A 58 -7.40 -14.41 4.49
C GLU A 58 -8.67 -13.64 4.07
N PRO A 59 -8.54 -12.42 3.51
CA PRO A 59 -9.69 -11.62 3.12
C PRO A 59 -10.29 -12.03 1.78
N PHE A 60 -9.54 -12.76 0.95
CA PHE A 60 -9.91 -13.06 -0.43
C PHE A 60 -10.17 -14.56 -0.62
N PRO A 61 -11.36 -14.96 -1.11
CA PRO A 61 -11.63 -16.37 -1.41
C PRO A 61 -10.66 -16.91 -2.47
N ASN A 62 -10.08 -18.09 -2.20
CA ASN A 62 -9.17 -18.80 -3.11
C ASN A 62 -7.89 -18.04 -3.52
N ALA A 63 -7.55 -16.96 -2.81
CA ALA A 63 -6.33 -16.19 -3.04
C ALA A 63 -5.69 -15.81 -1.71
N THR A 64 -4.45 -15.33 -1.77
CA THR A 64 -3.77 -14.80 -0.60
C THR A 64 -3.33 -13.37 -0.86
N TRP A 65 -3.51 -12.52 0.14
CA TRP A 65 -2.91 -11.19 0.20
C TRP A 65 -1.48 -11.21 0.73
N LEU A 66 -0.96 -12.36 1.16
CA LEU A 66 0.40 -12.45 1.69
C LEU A 66 1.42 -12.28 0.57
N LEU A 67 2.45 -11.46 0.82
CA LEU A 67 3.55 -11.27 -0.10
C LEU A 67 4.37 -12.58 -0.21
N PRO A 68 4.64 -13.10 -1.43
CA PRO A 68 5.39 -14.34 -1.60
C PRO A 68 6.80 -14.27 -1.00
N LYS A 69 7.26 -15.39 -0.41
CA LYS A 69 8.58 -15.47 0.24
C LYS A 69 9.75 -15.33 -0.73
N ASP A 70 9.54 -15.72 -1.99
CA ASP A 70 10.49 -15.60 -3.09
C ASP A 70 10.43 -14.24 -3.80
N PHE A 71 9.71 -13.25 -3.24
CA PHE A 71 9.60 -11.93 -3.82
C PHE A 71 10.99 -11.27 -4.01
N PRO A 72 11.36 -10.85 -5.24
CA PRO A 72 12.73 -10.46 -5.60
C PRO A 72 13.36 -9.33 -4.77
N PHE A 73 12.54 -8.51 -4.11
CA PHE A 73 13.01 -7.35 -3.35
C PHE A 73 12.95 -7.54 -1.83
N MET A 74 12.69 -8.76 -1.33
CA MET A 74 12.52 -9.00 0.12
C MET A 74 13.66 -8.46 1.00
N TYR A 75 14.91 -8.75 0.61
CA TYR A 75 16.08 -8.29 1.37
C TYR A 75 16.23 -6.75 1.40
N ARG A 76 15.68 -6.05 0.40
CA ARG A 76 15.69 -4.58 0.33
C ARG A 76 14.54 -3.99 1.13
N ILE A 77 13.37 -4.64 1.10
CA ILE A 77 12.16 -4.24 1.82
C ILE A 77 12.42 -4.13 3.32
N SER A 78 13.04 -5.14 3.94
CA SER A 78 13.32 -5.12 5.39
C SER A 78 14.29 -4.00 5.80
N ARG A 79 15.20 -3.62 4.90
CA ARG A 79 16.25 -2.61 5.14
C ARG A 79 15.88 -1.21 4.68
N PHE A 80 14.72 -1.04 4.05
CA PHE A 80 14.26 0.25 3.54
C PHE A 80 14.00 1.24 4.71
N LYS A 81 14.60 2.42 4.59
CA LYS A 81 14.52 3.56 5.51
C LYS A 81 14.17 4.82 4.72
N GLN A 82 13.81 5.89 5.43
CA GLN A 82 13.44 7.20 4.86
C GLN A 82 14.40 7.69 3.76
N ASN A 83 15.71 7.60 4.01
CA ASN A 83 16.75 8.14 3.14
C ASN A 83 17.15 7.21 1.98
N CYS A 84 16.32 6.23 1.64
CA CYS A 84 16.57 5.39 0.47
C CYS A 84 16.53 6.25 -0.79
N GLU A 85 17.56 6.16 -1.63
CA GLU A 85 17.66 6.97 -2.85
C GLU A 85 16.51 6.73 -3.85
N LYS A 86 15.87 5.57 -3.76
CA LYS A 86 14.73 5.17 -4.58
C LYS A 86 13.37 5.41 -3.88
N SER A 87 13.35 6.12 -2.76
CA SER A 87 12.08 6.56 -2.16
C SER A 87 11.50 7.71 -2.96
N TYR A 88 10.18 7.81 -2.99
CA TYR A 88 9.46 8.86 -3.68
C TYR A 88 9.93 10.25 -3.26
N GLY A 89 9.94 10.54 -1.95
CA GLY A 89 10.38 11.84 -1.43
C GLY A 89 11.78 12.21 -1.89
N ASN A 90 12.73 11.26 -1.91
CA ASN A 90 14.08 11.53 -2.38
C ASN A 90 14.17 11.70 -3.91
N MET A 91 13.36 10.97 -4.68
CA MET A 91 13.32 11.13 -6.13
C MET A 91 12.74 12.49 -6.53
N ILE A 92 11.69 12.96 -5.83
CA ILE A 92 11.14 14.31 -6.02
C ILE A 92 12.16 15.37 -5.61
N LYS A 93 12.76 15.24 -4.42
CA LYS A 93 13.78 16.17 -3.91
C LYS A 93 14.97 16.34 -4.86
N LYS A 94 15.33 15.26 -5.59
CA LYS A 94 16.42 15.27 -6.58
C LYS A 94 15.94 15.57 -8.01
N ASN A 95 14.67 15.96 -8.21
CA ASN A 95 14.04 16.20 -9.51
C ASN A 95 14.20 15.04 -10.51
N LYS A 96 14.19 13.80 -10.01
CA LYS A 96 14.36 12.58 -10.82
C LYS A 96 13.03 12.02 -11.34
N ILE A 97 11.91 12.48 -10.79
CA ILE A 97 10.58 12.04 -11.20
C ILE A 97 9.65 13.25 -11.24
N SER A 98 8.83 13.33 -12.28
CA SER A 98 7.85 14.37 -12.54
C SER A 98 6.74 13.79 -13.41
N ALA A 99 5.63 14.53 -13.55
CA ALA A 99 4.54 14.16 -14.45
C ALA A 99 4.98 14.05 -15.93
N SER A 100 6.06 14.74 -16.32
CA SER A 100 6.62 14.74 -17.67
C SER A 100 7.76 13.72 -17.87
N THR A 101 8.08 12.89 -16.87
CA THR A 101 9.15 11.91 -16.99
C THR A 101 8.74 10.79 -17.94
N GLU A 102 9.44 10.68 -19.08
CA GLU A 102 9.13 9.70 -20.14
C GLU A 102 9.28 8.23 -19.70
N LEU A 103 10.20 7.96 -18.77
CA LEU A 103 10.51 6.61 -18.28
C LEU A 103 10.36 6.54 -16.76
N LEU A 104 9.19 6.09 -16.31
CA LEU A 104 8.93 5.85 -14.90
C LEU A 104 9.60 4.55 -14.43
N PRO A 105 10.01 4.46 -13.14
CA PRO A 105 10.60 3.25 -12.60
C PRO A 105 9.55 2.12 -12.50
N ALA A 106 9.98 0.87 -12.70
CA ALA A 106 9.10 -0.29 -12.56
C ALA A 106 8.60 -0.51 -11.11
N HIS A 107 9.36 -0.04 -10.12
CA HIS A 107 8.99 -0.05 -8.71
C HIS A 107 9.42 1.24 -8.01
N LEU A 108 8.66 1.65 -7.01
CA LEU A 108 8.93 2.84 -6.22
C LEU A 108 8.64 2.58 -4.75
N TYR A 109 9.51 3.10 -3.87
CA TYR A 109 9.30 2.98 -2.44
C TYR A 109 8.60 4.23 -1.87
N LEU A 110 7.58 4.00 -1.05
CA LEU A 110 6.83 5.03 -0.35
C LEU A 110 7.13 4.95 1.15
N TYR A 111 7.54 6.07 1.74
CA TYR A 111 7.86 6.15 3.16
C TYR A 111 6.85 7.04 3.87
N LEU A 112 5.86 6.43 4.53
CA LEU A 112 4.83 7.13 5.30
C LEU A 112 4.86 6.69 6.77
N CYS A 113 6.03 6.86 7.39
CA CYS A 113 6.19 6.65 8.82
C CYS A 113 6.07 7.98 9.56
N ASN A 114 5.89 7.97 10.88
CA ASN A 114 5.74 9.18 11.71
C ASN A 114 6.88 10.21 11.59
N ASP A 115 8.06 9.82 11.10
CA ASP A 115 9.23 10.67 10.86
C ASP A 115 9.41 11.10 9.39
N TYR A 116 8.40 10.88 8.53
CA TYR A 116 8.40 11.27 7.11
C TYR A 116 8.63 12.78 6.88
N ASP A 117 9.25 13.11 5.75
CA ASP A 117 9.63 14.49 5.42
C ASP A 117 8.57 15.24 4.59
N HIS A 118 8.86 16.48 4.21
CA HIS A 118 7.96 17.29 3.38
C HIS A 118 7.73 16.72 1.98
N HIS A 119 8.72 16.07 1.37
CA HIS A 119 8.58 15.49 0.04
C HIS A 119 7.81 14.16 0.09
N ASP A 120 7.97 13.39 1.17
CA ASP A 120 7.15 12.20 1.42
C ASP A 120 5.65 12.56 1.55
N LYS A 121 5.32 13.72 2.15
CA LYS A 121 3.95 14.25 2.28
C LYS A 121 3.25 14.48 0.95
N LEU A 122 4.00 14.72 -0.12
CA LEU A 122 3.44 14.96 -1.45
C LEU A 122 2.67 13.74 -1.99
N PHE A 123 2.84 12.56 -1.38
CA PHE A 123 1.94 11.44 -1.59
C PHE A 123 0.45 11.83 -1.46
N PHE A 124 0.09 12.76 -0.57
CA PHE A 124 -1.29 13.20 -0.36
C PHE A 124 -1.74 14.32 -1.31
N CYS A 125 -1.02 14.57 -2.41
CA CYS A 125 -1.35 15.57 -3.41
C CYS A 125 -1.87 14.93 -4.70
N ASP A 126 -2.93 15.51 -5.28
CA ASP A 126 -3.55 14.98 -6.50
C ASP A 126 -2.60 14.92 -7.71
N PRO A 127 -1.74 15.94 -7.98
CA PRO A 127 -0.78 15.87 -9.09
C PRO A 127 0.20 14.71 -8.93
N ASP A 128 0.70 14.49 -7.73
CA ASP A 128 1.64 13.42 -7.40
C ASP A 128 1.01 12.03 -7.57
N GLN A 129 -0.28 11.87 -7.24
CA GLN A 129 -1.00 10.62 -7.49
C GLN A 129 -1.08 10.26 -8.98
N THR A 130 -1.07 11.23 -9.90
CA THR A 130 -1.04 10.93 -11.34
C THR A 130 0.25 10.20 -11.73
N ILE A 131 1.38 10.58 -11.13
CA ILE A 131 2.68 9.91 -11.32
C ILE A 131 2.62 8.50 -10.71
N LEU A 132 2.14 8.40 -9.46
CA LEU A 132 2.10 7.14 -8.72
C LEU A 132 1.17 6.11 -9.38
N ARG A 133 0.06 6.52 -10.00
CA ARG A 133 -0.86 5.63 -10.73
C ARG A 133 -0.18 4.89 -11.89
N ASN A 134 0.85 5.46 -12.49
CA ASN A 134 1.54 4.89 -13.66
C ASN A 134 2.70 3.94 -13.29
N ILE A 135 3.05 3.83 -12.01
CA ILE A 135 4.14 2.95 -11.55
C ILE A 135 3.57 1.55 -11.21
N PRO A 136 4.04 0.45 -11.81
CA PRO A 136 3.44 -0.86 -11.59
C PRO A 136 3.54 -1.36 -10.14
N TRP A 137 4.69 -1.20 -9.49
CA TRP A 137 4.91 -1.67 -8.12
C TRP A 137 5.13 -0.51 -7.14
N LEU A 138 4.16 -0.28 -6.26
CA LEU A 138 4.33 0.63 -5.13
C LEU A 138 4.63 -0.18 -3.87
N ILE A 139 5.71 0.16 -3.18
CA ILE A 139 6.18 -0.55 -1.99
C ILE A 139 6.18 0.43 -0.81
N MET A 140 5.17 0.36 0.04
CA MET A 140 4.96 1.30 1.14
C MET A 140 5.42 0.72 2.48
N LYS A 141 6.17 1.53 3.23
CA LYS A 141 6.41 1.31 4.66
C LYS A 141 5.71 2.39 5.47
N SER A 142 4.82 1.98 6.38
CA SER A 142 4.02 2.91 7.17
C SER A 142 3.72 2.39 8.57
N ASN A 143 3.54 3.32 9.51
CA ASN A 143 2.95 3.10 10.83
C ASN A 143 1.79 4.08 11.10
N LEU A 144 1.27 4.72 10.06
CA LEU A 144 0.28 5.79 10.17
C LEU A 144 -1.10 5.29 9.73
N TYR A 145 -2.11 5.79 10.43
CA TYR A 145 -3.49 5.76 9.95
C TYR A 145 -3.69 6.93 8.97
N PHE A 146 -3.43 6.70 7.68
CA PHE A 146 -3.42 7.76 6.66
C PHE A 146 -4.74 7.89 5.89
N LEU A 147 -5.75 7.09 6.25
CA LEU A 147 -7.04 7.13 5.60
C LEU A 147 -7.70 8.52 5.57
N PRO A 148 -7.73 9.32 6.67
CA PRO A 148 -8.39 10.62 6.65
C PRO A 148 -7.78 11.55 5.61
N SER A 149 -6.47 11.45 5.38
CA SER A 149 -5.79 12.23 4.36
C SER A 149 -6.23 11.86 2.95
N LEU A 150 -6.62 10.60 2.68
CA LEU A 150 -7.17 10.21 1.38
C LEU A 150 -8.56 10.82 1.12
N PHE A 151 -9.38 10.99 2.16
CA PHE A 151 -10.69 11.65 2.06
C PHE A 151 -10.60 13.16 1.79
N LEU A 152 -9.42 13.76 2.00
CA LEU A 152 -9.17 15.16 1.66
C LEU A 152 -8.71 15.35 0.20
N MET A 153 -8.51 14.27 -0.55
CA MET A 153 -7.99 14.31 -1.91
C MET A 153 -9.14 14.35 -2.92
N SER A 154 -9.16 15.38 -3.77
CA SER A 154 -10.22 15.55 -4.77
C SER A 154 -10.23 14.42 -5.80
N SER A 155 -9.06 13.86 -6.13
CA SER A 155 -8.94 12.75 -7.09
C SER A 155 -9.51 11.41 -6.62
N PHE A 156 -9.86 11.30 -5.34
CA PHE A 156 -10.47 10.10 -4.74
C PHE A 156 -11.89 10.32 -4.25
N GLU A 157 -12.38 11.56 -4.22
CA GLU A 157 -13.69 11.92 -3.68
C GLU A 157 -14.82 11.12 -4.32
N GLU A 158 -14.88 11.05 -5.66
CA GLU A 158 -15.94 10.34 -6.37
C GLU A 158 -16.01 8.85 -6.01
N GLU A 159 -14.86 8.17 -5.97
CA GLU A 159 -14.82 6.73 -5.62
C GLU A 159 -15.06 6.49 -4.13
N LEU A 160 -14.61 7.40 -3.27
CA LEU A 160 -14.89 7.34 -1.84
C LEU A 160 -16.37 7.54 -1.53
N ASP A 161 -17.05 8.43 -2.24
CA ASP A 161 -18.48 8.68 -2.08
C ASP A 161 -19.33 7.49 -2.54
N LYS A 162 -18.87 6.76 -3.58
CA LYS A 162 -19.51 5.51 -4.02
C LYS A 162 -19.31 4.38 -3.01
N LEU A 163 -18.09 4.23 -2.47
CA LEU A 163 -17.75 3.17 -1.52
C LEU A 163 -18.37 3.41 -0.14
N PHE A 164 -18.46 4.68 0.27
CA PHE A 164 -18.92 5.10 1.59
C PHE A 164 -19.91 6.27 1.48
N PRO A 165 -21.19 6.00 1.16
CA PRO A 165 -22.23 7.04 1.12
C PRO A 165 -22.37 7.77 2.46
N ASP A 166 -22.07 7.09 3.57
CA ASP A 166 -21.95 7.67 4.90
C ASP A 166 -20.47 7.73 5.33
N LYS A 167 -19.90 8.94 5.24
CA LYS A 167 -18.48 9.20 5.55
C LYS A 167 -18.15 9.01 7.03
N GLU A 168 -19.13 9.14 7.93
CA GLU A 168 -18.92 8.96 9.37
C GLU A 168 -18.73 7.48 9.73
N MET A 169 -19.24 6.57 8.89
CA MET A 169 -19.22 5.13 9.13
C MET A 169 -18.00 4.42 8.52
N VAL A 170 -17.10 5.14 7.87
CA VAL A 170 -15.90 4.56 7.21
C VAL A 170 -15.07 3.74 8.20
N PHE A 171 -14.78 4.29 9.38
CA PHE A 171 -14.03 3.59 10.42
C PHE A 171 -14.76 2.35 10.91
N HIS A 172 -16.09 2.44 11.04
CA HIS A 172 -16.92 1.33 11.48
C HIS A 172 -16.96 0.21 10.44
N HIS A 173 -17.08 0.55 9.15
CA HIS A 173 -17.05 -0.40 8.05
C HIS A 173 -15.69 -1.08 7.95
N LEU A 174 -14.60 -0.31 7.98
CA LEU A 174 -13.26 -0.86 7.91
C LEU A 174 -12.94 -1.70 9.16
N GLY A 175 -13.24 -1.21 10.36
CA GLY A 175 -12.98 -1.94 11.61
C GLY A 175 -13.75 -3.25 11.75
N ARG A 176 -14.85 -3.41 11.01
CA ARG A 176 -15.63 -4.65 10.94
C ARG A 176 -15.19 -5.60 9.83
N LEU A 177 -14.18 -5.23 9.04
CA LEU A 177 -13.67 -6.14 8.03
C LEU A 177 -13.15 -7.41 8.72
N PRO A 178 -13.57 -8.61 8.27
CA PRO A 178 -13.23 -9.86 8.95
C PRO A 178 -11.73 -10.09 9.12
N PHE A 179 -10.92 -9.55 8.21
CA PHE A 179 -9.47 -9.66 8.27
C PHE A 179 -8.82 -8.73 9.30
N LEU A 180 -9.52 -7.72 9.83
CA LEU A 180 -9.03 -6.90 10.95
C LEU A 180 -9.42 -7.49 12.31
N SER A 181 -10.31 -8.48 12.33
CA SER A 181 -10.62 -9.24 13.54
C SER A 181 -9.45 -10.16 13.86
N LEU A 182 -8.85 -9.98 15.04
CA LEU A 182 -7.77 -10.84 15.51
C LEU A 182 -8.30 -12.26 15.71
N LYS A 183 -7.62 -13.27 15.14
CA LYS A 183 -7.89 -14.67 15.50
C LYS A 183 -7.68 -14.84 17.00
N SER A 184 -8.58 -15.56 17.66
CA SER A 184 -8.40 -15.93 19.06
C SER A 184 -7.14 -16.78 19.21
N SER A 185 -6.29 -16.45 20.19
CA SER A 185 -5.08 -17.20 20.54
C SER A 185 -5.36 -18.63 21.05
N THR A 186 -6.61 -19.10 21.01
CA THR A 186 -7.05 -20.46 21.36
C THR A 186 -7.09 -21.43 20.18
N GLU A 187 -6.89 -21.00 18.93
CA GLU A 187 -6.96 -21.90 17.76
C GLU A 187 -5.60 -22.52 17.35
N THR A 188 -4.52 -22.32 18.12
CA THR A 188 -3.18 -22.89 17.81
C THR A 188 -2.90 -24.28 18.38
N ASN A 189 -3.91 -25.12 18.58
CA ASN A 189 -3.69 -26.55 18.84
C ASN A 189 -4.68 -27.37 18.00
N HIS A 190 -4.23 -27.85 16.84
CA HIS A 190 -4.49 -29.19 16.29
C HIS A 190 -3.47 -29.51 15.21
#